data_AF-A0A1B2HGS1-F1
#
_entry.id   AF-A0A1B2HGS1-F1
#
_cell.length_a   1.000
_cell.length_b   1.000
_cell.length_c   1.000
_cell.angle_alpha   90.00
_cell.angle_beta   90.00
_cell.angle_gamma   90.00
#
_symmetry.space_group_name_H-M   'P 1'
#
loop_
_entity.id
_entity.type
_entity.pdbx_description
1 polymer ?
#
loop_
_entity_poly.entity_id
_entity_poly.type
_entity_poly.pdbx_seq_one_letter_code
_entity_poly.pdbx_strand_id
1 'polypeptide(L)'
;MDRRTLAGGIGGLALVAAAVVALRASDAPDNLKREIDDRVQVVQQQEPAKPASPRARALDADALQVSWAGGAPAYEVRWNGNEQLVPNPEVELAGLPPDQEVQVEVRAVNAIGRRSEPLKITATPKDLYDDRWDDQLVGQQDRFDGPESLDPRRWRVEADENCLGLRPFGQSKRVDVDCSTAMFQSNTPIRFGVPGQDGATGRAIISVAGAVESSHVRLSLLPDPWHYLKDQDQQPKGAVSLDITTQGTRIIADPDLPRSDRQVELGDAPLTGLVAGVRHRWELRVLPDAVLALRDGVVVAGEAVVLGTPLVHPRIRIDGGGFLDTFGVGGVEERAVPTEVIPATGEPPHDAIALKLLQPGPKITDIPLRGEVPSDPDAQLVVFRKPESRPGALPRLPDRPGGMKTGPPRLQVMHEDGTKPPQQLPRTGRVLVTAEINAIGHRGIELELDGRRIVTLPTNEQGGAVPGRHEFWLEAGDLGASARLKLSVLPADHGEPVTTETVFELR
;
A
#
# COMPACT_ATOMS: atom_id res chain seq x y z
N MET A 1 -71.63 -1.41 2.93
CA MET A 1 -70.29 -1.93 2.61
C MET A 1 -69.90 -2.89 3.70
N ASP A 2 -69.68 -4.15 3.31
CA ASP A 2 -69.78 -5.32 4.17
C ASP A 2 -68.45 -5.61 4.90
N ARG A 3 -68.51 -5.79 6.22
CA ARG A 3 -67.33 -5.98 7.11
C ARG A 3 -66.65 -7.35 6.92
N ARG A 4 -67.19 -8.22 6.07
CA ARG A 4 -66.66 -9.58 5.84
C ARG A 4 -65.61 -9.69 4.74
N THR A 5 -65.38 -8.65 3.93
CA THR A 5 -64.37 -8.69 2.85
C THR A 5 -63.00 -8.13 3.25
N LEU A 6 -62.87 -7.54 4.44
CA LEU A 6 -61.63 -6.88 4.89
C LEU A 6 -60.72 -7.79 5.73
N ALA A 7 -61.24 -8.91 6.25
CA ALA A 7 -60.46 -9.85 7.05
C ALA A 7 -59.63 -10.85 6.22
N GLY A 8 -60.00 -11.09 4.96
CA GLY A 8 -59.27 -12.00 4.06
C GLY A 8 -58.03 -11.39 3.39
N GLY A 9 -58.02 -10.06 3.21
CA GLY A 9 -56.91 -9.36 2.53
C GLY A 9 -55.70 -9.09 3.43
N ILE A 10 -55.93 -8.83 4.72
CA ILE A 10 -54.85 -8.50 5.67
C ILE A 10 -54.12 -9.76 6.15
N GLY A 11 -54.84 -10.88 6.34
CA GLY A 11 -54.22 -12.16 6.72
C GLY A 11 -53.31 -12.76 5.64
N GLY A 12 -53.70 -12.64 4.36
CA GLY A 12 -52.89 -13.12 3.24
C GLY A 12 -51.63 -12.28 3.00
N LEU A 13 -51.71 -10.96 3.18
CA LEU A 13 -50.58 -10.05 2.97
C LEU A 13 -49.59 -10.09 4.16
N ALA A 14 -50.07 -10.35 5.38
CA ALA A 14 -49.19 -10.64 6.52
C ALA A 14 -48.46 -11.97 6.39
N LEU A 15 -49.09 -13.01 5.81
CA LEU A 15 -48.44 -14.30 5.55
C LEU A 15 -47.44 -14.24 4.39
N VAL A 16 -47.72 -13.45 3.34
CA VAL A 16 -46.76 -13.25 2.23
C VAL A 16 -45.63 -12.29 2.64
N ALA A 17 -45.89 -11.26 3.44
CA ALA A 17 -44.83 -10.42 4.00
C ALA A 17 -43.99 -11.19 5.04
N ALA A 18 -44.60 -12.04 5.87
CA ALA A 18 -43.88 -12.92 6.78
C ALA A 18 -43.13 -14.03 6.02
N ALA A 19 -43.63 -14.54 4.89
CA ALA A 19 -42.90 -15.49 4.06
C ALA A 19 -41.81 -14.83 3.21
N VAL A 20 -41.95 -13.58 2.77
CA VAL A 20 -40.90 -12.82 2.07
C VAL A 20 -39.86 -12.28 3.06
N VAL A 21 -40.23 -11.97 4.30
CA VAL A 21 -39.29 -11.67 5.38
C VAL A 21 -38.65 -12.95 5.91
N ALA A 22 -39.35 -14.08 6.01
CA ALA A 22 -38.77 -15.37 6.41
C ALA A 22 -37.95 -16.04 5.28
N LEU A 23 -38.22 -15.78 4.00
CA LEU A 23 -37.40 -16.22 2.86
C LEU A 23 -36.33 -15.18 2.45
N ARG A 24 -36.29 -14.02 3.11
CA ARG A 24 -35.11 -13.14 3.14
C ARG A 24 -34.36 -13.17 4.49
N ALA A 25 -34.90 -13.88 5.48
CA ALA A 25 -34.29 -14.14 6.78
C ALA A 25 -34.06 -15.64 7.03
N SER A 26 -34.05 -16.44 5.95
CA SER A 26 -33.46 -17.78 5.95
C SER A 26 -32.18 -17.68 5.14
N ASP A 27 -31.06 -17.92 5.82
CA ASP A 27 -29.66 -17.94 5.35
C ASP A 27 -28.93 -16.61 5.23
N ALA A 28 -28.62 -16.03 6.39
CA ALA A 28 -27.22 -15.70 6.71
C ALA A 28 -27.02 -15.59 8.23
N PRO A 29 -26.83 -16.71 8.95
CA PRO A 29 -26.16 -16.61 10.24
C PRO A 29 -24.69 -16.24 10.01
N ASP A 30 -24.28 -15.18 10.68
CA ASP A 30 -22.92 -14.63 10.78
C ASP A 30 -21.91 -15.58 11.48
N ASN A 31 -21.80 -16.82 11.01
CA ASN A 31 -20.72 -17.70 11.39
C ASN A 31 -20.29 -18.56 10.21
N LEU A 32 -19.31 -18.05 9.46
CA LEU A 32 -18.45 -18.94 8.69
C LEU A 32 -17.96 -20.03 9.67
N LYS A 33 -18.35 -21.29 9.45
CA LYS A 33 -17.98 -22.41 10.31
C LYS A 33 -16.77 -23.10 9.72
N ARG A 34 -15.92 -23.60 10.60
CA ARG A 34 -14.82 -24.47 10.16
C ARG A 34 -15.41 -25.78 9.63
N GLU A 35 -15.18 -26.03 8.36
CA GLU A 35 -15.61 -27.24 7.66
C GLU A 35 -14.45 -27.74 6.81
N ILE A 36 -14.14 -29.02 6.91
CA ILE A 36 -13.11 -29.68 6.10
C ILE A 36 -13.75 -30.99 5.67
N ASP A 37 -13.94 -31.16 4.36
CA ASP A 37 -14.48 -32.40 3.80
C ASP A 37 -13.58 -33.58 4.16
N ASP A 38 -14.18 -34.76 4.41
CA ASP A 38 -13.44 -35.95 4.85
C ASP A 38 -12.35 -36.41 3.87
N ARG A 39 -12.43 -35.97 2.61
CA ARG A 39 -11.44 -36.25 1.55
C ARG A 39 -10.25 -35.30 1.57
N VAL A 40 -10.27 -34.29 2.43
CA VAL A 40 -9.21 -33.29 2.56
C VAL A 40 -8.42 -33.55 3.84
N GLN A 41 -7.13 -33.83 3.69
CA GLN A 41 -6.22 -33.93 4.83
C GLN A 41 -5.39 -32.65 4.95
N VAL A 42 -5.52 -31.93 6.06
CA VAL A 42 -4.65 -30.78 6.34
C VAL A 42 -3.23 -31.28 6.63
N VAL A 43 -2.23 -30.69 5.97
CA VAL A 43 -0.83 -31.04 6.23
C VAL A 43 -0.47 -30.70 7.67
N GLN A 44 0.15 -31.64 8.38
CA GLN A 44 0.56 -31.44 9.76
C GLN A 44 1.51 -30.24 9.85
N GLN A 45 1.09 -29.23 10.60
CA GLN A 45 1.87 -28.01 10.81
C GLN A 45 2.69 -28.09 12.09
N GLN A 46 3.85 -27.44 12.07
CA GLN A 46 4.68 -27.25 13.25
C GLN A 46 3.93 -26.42 14.31
N GLU A 47 4.14 -26.72 15.58
CA GLU A 47 3.64 -25.88 16.67
C GLU A 47 4.36 -24.51 16.61
N PRO A 48 3.63 -23.40 16.65
CA PRO A 48 4.22 -22.08 16.48
C PRO A 48 5.15 -21.73 17.66
N ALA A 49 6.35 -21.27 17.34
CA ALA A 49 7.31 -20.78 18.33
C ALA A 49 6.93 -19.37 18.82
N LYS A 50 7.21 -19.08 20.10
CA LYS A 50 7.01 -17.75 20.68
C LYS A 50 7.82 -16.68 19.91
N PRO A 51 7.22 -15.55 19.50
CA PRO A 51 7.94 -14.42 18.92
C PRO A 51 9.02 -13.85 19.86
N ALA A 52 10.08 -13.26 19.29
CA ALA A 52 11.22 -12.72 20.04
C ALA A 52 11.57 -11.28 19.62
N SER A 53 12.54 -10.67 20.30
CA SER A 53 13.13 -9.37 19.93
C SER A 53 12.11 -8.25 19.65
N PRO A 54 11.22 -7.93 20.61
CA PRO A 54 10.21 -6.90 20.43
C PRO A 54 10.84 -5.52 20.20
N ARG A 55 10.25 -4.74 19.29
CA ARG A 55 10.56 -3.34 19.05
C ARG A 55 9.26 -2.56 18.92
N ALA A 56 9.25 -1.33 19.42
CA ALA A 56 8.12 -0.42 19.30
C ALA A 56 8.64 0.98 18.94
N ARG A 57 7.86 1.71 18.15
CA ARG A 57 8.09 3.12 17.80
C ARG A 57 6.78 3.81 17.44
N ALA A 58 6.79 5.12 17.28
CA ALA A 58 5.63 5.88 16.85
C ALA A 58 5.99 6.83 15.70
N LEU A 59 5.19 6.81 14.64
CA LEU A 59 5.25 7.82 13.56
C LEU A 59 4.27 8.96 13.80
N ASP A 60 3.28 8.76 14.68
CA ASP A 60 2.35 9.78 15.15
C ASP A 60 2.13 9.60 16.65
N ALA A 61 1.75 10.68 17.34
CA ALA A 61 1.51 10.64 18.77
C ALA A 61 0.34 9.73 19.19
N ASP A 62 -0.53 9.30 18.27
CA ASP A 62 -1.67 8.41 18.52
C ASP A 62 -1.53 7.03 17.83
N ALA A 63 -0.32 6.67 17.37
CA ALA A 63 -0.07 5.40 16.69
C ALA A 63 1.19 4.69 17.23
N LEU A 64 1.15 3.36 17.26
CA LEU A 64 2.29 2.52 17.59
C LEU A 64 2.58 1.57 16.43
N GLN A 65 3.82 1.57 15.98
CA GLN A 65 4.34 0.51 15.16
C GLN A 65 5.11 -0.48 16.03
N VAL A 66 4.77 -1.76 15.89
CA VAL A 66 5.31 -2.85 16.69
C VAL A 66 5.89 -3.90 15.75
N SER A 67 7.12 -4.33 16.01
CA SER A 67 7.80 -5.38 15.25
C SER A 67 8.49 -6.39 16.16
N TRP A 68 8.74 -7.59 15.63
CA TRP A 68 9.36 -8.71 16.35
C TRP A 68 10.14 -9.62 15.39
N ALA A 69 10.80 -10.63 15.94
CA ALA A 69 11.41 -11.72 15.20
C ALA A 69 10.53 -12.97 15.27
N GLY A 70 10.33 -13.63 14.14
CA GLY A 70 9.59 -14.89 14.03
C GLY A 70 9.40 -15.30 12.56
N GLY A 71 9.13 -16.58 12.32
CA GLY A 71 8.89 -17.15 10.99
C GLY A 71 7.54 -17.87 10.87
N ALA A 72 6.56 -17.49 11.69
CA ALA A 72 5.21 -18.07 11.61
C ALA A 72 4.46 -17.51 10.38
N PRO A 73 3.50 -18.27 9.81
CA PRO A 73 2.72 -17.81 8.66
C PRO A 73 1.81 -16.62 8.98
N ALA A 74 1.43 -16.46 10.25
CA ALA A 74 0.73 -15.28 10.76
C ALA A 74 1.00 -15.03 12.23
N TYR A 75 0.51 -13.89 12.71
CA TYR A 75 0.52 -13.48 14.10
C TYR A 75 -0.84 -12.93 14.51
N GLU A 76 -1.27 -13.28 15.72
CA GLU A 76 -2.37 -12.64 16.44
C GLU A 76 -1.78 -11.51 17.27
N VAL A 77 -2.26 -10.29 17.05
CA VAL A 77 -1.90 -9.09 17.79
C VAL A 77 -3.12 -8.62 18.58
N ARG A 78 -2.96 -8.43 19.89
CA ARG A 78 -4.04 -7.98 20.78
C ARG A 78 -3.62 -6.76 21.58
N TRP A 79 -4.51 -5.78 21.66
CA TRP A 79 -4.29 -4.54 22.41
C TRP A 79 -5.64 -3.93 22.81
N ASN A 80 -5.79 -3.45 24.04
CA ASN A 80 -6.99 -2.73 24.50
C ASN A 80 -8.33 -3.44 24.18
N GLY A 81 -8.36 -4.78 24.19
CA GLY A 81 -9.54 -5.57 23.83
C GLY A 81 -9.76 -5.78 22.33
N ASN A 82 -8.98 -5.13 21.47
CA ASN A 82 -8.93 -5.39 20.03
C ASN A 82 -8.04 -6.59 19.72
N GLU A 83 -8.28 -7.20 18.57
CA GLU A 83 -7.53 -8.33 18.02
C GLU A 83 -7.39 -8.16 16.51
N GLN A 84 -6.21 -8.50 15.99
CA GLN A 84 -5.92 -8.47 14.56
C GLN A 84 -4.96 -9.59 14.17
N LEU A 85 -5.23 -10.23 13.02
CA LEU A 85 -4.32 -11.18 12.40
C LEU A 85 -3.47 -10.48 11.34
N VAL A 86 -2.15 -10.71 11.37
CA VAL A 86 -1.20 -10.14 10.41
C VAL A 86 -0.24 -11.21 9.86
N PRO A 87 0.14 -11.17 8.57
CA PRO A 87 1.07 -12.12 7.97
C PRO A 87 2.53 -11.83 8.33
N ASN A 88 2.86 -10.55 8.54
CA ASN A 88 4.22 -10.08 8.71
C ASN A 88 4.56 -9.89 10.20
N PRO A 89 5.85 -9.98 10.59
CA PRO A 89 6.27 -9.78 11.96
C PRO A 89 6.32 -8.29 12.37
N GLU A 90 5.37 -7.51 11.85
CA GLU A 90 5.28 -6.07 12.00
C GLU A 90 3.82 -5.63 11.80
N VAL A 91 3.36 -4.70 12.64
CA VAL A 91 2.00 -4.14 12.62
C VAL A 91 2.00 -2.68 13.03
N GLU A 92 1.05 -1.90 12.53
CA GLU A 92 0.78 -0.54 12.98
C GLU A 92 -0.62 -0.46 13.60
N LEU A 93 -0.67 0.07 14.82
CA LEU A 93 -1.85 0.24 15.65
C LEU A 93 -2.15 1.73 15.73
N ALA A 94 -3.28 2.16 15.18
CA ALA A 94 -3.67 3.57 15.14
C ALA A 94 -4.78 3.90 16.15
N GLY A 95 -4.99 5.19 16.43
CA GLY A 95 -6.09 5.68 17.27
C GLY A 95 -5.91 5.35 18.75
N LEU A 96 -4.66 5.23 19.18
CA LEU A 96 -4.29 4.97 20.56
C LEU A 96 -4.29 6.27 21.37
N PRO A 97 -4.67 6.26 22.65
CA PRO A 97 -4.56 7.44 23.49
C PRO A 97 -3.07 7.82 23.66
N PRO A 98 -2.64 9.05 23.27
CA PRO A 98 -1.22 9.40 23.19
C PRO A 98 -0.44 9.25 24.50
N ASP A 99 -1.08 9.63 25.62
CA ASP A 99 -0.48 9.67 26.95
C ASP A 99 -0.75 8.39 27.78
N GLN A 100 -1.34 7.34 27.17
CA GLN A 100 -1.66 6.09 27.87
C GLN A 100 -0.68 4.97 27.49
N GLU A 101 -0.23 4.24 28.50
CA GLU A 101 0.52 3.00 28.29
C GLU A 101 -0.38 1.95 27.60
N VAL A 102 0.08 1.40 26.49
CA VAL A 102 -0.59 0.35 25.72
C VAL A 102 0.17 -0.96 25.89
N GLN A 103 -0.56 -2.02 26.26
CA GLN A 103 -0.05 -3.38 26.30
C GLN A 103 -0.45 -4.14 25.03
N VAL A 104 0.55 -4.60 24.30
CA VAL A 104 0.39 -5.38 23.07
C VAL A 104 0.86 -6.81 23.33
N GLU A 105 0.00 -7.78 23.06
CA GLU A 105 0.35 -9.19 23.05
C GLU A 105 0.44 -9.70 21.62
N VAL A 106 1.53 -10.38 21.29
CA VAL A 106 1.76 -11.00 19.98
C VAL A 106 1.93 -12.50 20.14
N ARG A 107 1.13 -13.29 19.43
CA ARG A 107 1.25 -14.75 19.36
C ARG A 107 1.51 -15.16 17.93
N ALA A 108 2.44 -16.07 17.72
CA ALA A 108 2.58 -16.74 16.43
C ALA A 108 1.39 -17.67 16.21
N VAL A 109 0.85 -17.69 14.99
CA VAL A 109 -0.30 -18.53 14.60
C VAL A 109 0.10 -19.41 13.42
N ASN A 110 -0.17 -20.72 13.50
CA ASN A 110 0.05 -21.64 12.38
C ASN A 110 -1.21 -21.78 11.50
N ALA A 111 -1.11 -22.47 10.37
CA ALA A 111 -2.20 -22.57 9.39
C ALA A 111 -3.48 -23.26 9.91
N ILE A 112 -3.41 -23.99 11.03
CA ILE A 112 -4.58 -24.60 11.68
C ILE A 112 -5.14 -23.75 12.83
N GLY A 113 -4.60 -22.56 13.06
CA GLY A 113 -5.05 -21.62 14.07
C GLY A 113 -4.51 -21.85 15.48
N ARG A 114 -3.52 -22.74 15.67
CA ARG A 114 -2.85 -22.87 16.98
C ARG A 114 -1.97 -21.66 17.22
N ARG A 115 -1.86 -21.26 18.50
CA ARG A 115 -1.16 -20.05 18.95
C ARG A 115 0.00 -20.41 19.87
N SER A 116 1.10 -19.68 19.75
CA SER A 116 2.22 -19.78 20.69
C SER A 116 1.90 -19.12 22.04
N GLU A 117 2.82 -19.29 23.00
CA GLU A 117 2.92 -18.37 24.14
C GLU A 117 3.08 -16.91 23.66
N PRO A 118 2.52 -15.92 24.38
CA PRO A 118 2.56 -14.52 23.96
C PRO A 118 3.92 -13.88 24.21
N LEU A 119 4.35 -13.06 23.24
CA LEU A 119 5.30 -11.97 23.43
C LEU A 119 4.52 -10.74 23.90
N LYS A 120 4.97 -10.09 24.98
CA LYS A 120 4.31 -8.90 25.54
C LYS A 120 5.19 -7.67 25.31
N ILE A 121 4.57 -6.59 24.88
CA ILE A 121 5.21 -5.32 24.55
C ILE A 121 4.40 -4.21 25.22
N THR A 122 5.09 -3.31 25.90
CA THR A 122 4.46 -2.19 26.60
C THR A 122 5.09 -0.90 26.09
N ALA A 123 4.27 0.05 25.66
CA ALA A 123 4.73 1.31 25.10
C ALA A 123 3.70 2.42 25.27
N THR A 124 4.16 3.66 25.42
CA THR A 124 3.34 4.87 25.35
C THR A 124 3.61 5.56 24.01
N PRO A 125 2.60 5.75 23.13
CA PRO A 125 2.83 6.28 21.78
C PRO A 125 3.60 7.59 21.75
N LYS A 126 3.20 8.57 22.58
CA LYS A 126 3.82 9.90 22.62
C LYS A 126 5.27 9.89 23.06
N ASP A 127 5.67 8.98 23.95
CA ASP A 127 7.06 8.86 24.41
C ASP A 127 7.99 8.31 23.32
N LEU A 128 7.43 7.65 22.30
CA LEU A 128 8.15 7.06 21.17
C LEU A 128 8.07 7.88 19.89
N TYR A 129 7.28 8.96 19.89
CA TYR A 129 7.11 9.84 18.73
C TYR A 129 8.33 10.78 18.61
N ASP A 130 8.98 10.78 17.45
CA ASP A 130 10.17 11.59 17.17
C ASP A 130 9.86 12.67 16.12
N ASP A 131 9.59 13.88 16.58
CA ASP A 131 9.26 15.07 15.77
C ASP A 131 10.50 15.83 15.25
N ARG A 132 11.72 15.49 15.71
CA ARG A 132 12.98 16.14 15.29
C ARG A 132 13.27 16.03 13.79
N TRP A 133 12.50 15.24 13.07
CA TRP A 133 12.56 15.13 11.63
C TRP A 133 12.00 16.36 10.93
N ASP A 134 11.01 17.01 11.55
CA ASP A 134 10.41 18.22 11.02
C ASP A 134 11.43 19.36 11.00
N ASP A 135 12.38 19.37 11.94
CA ASP A 135 13.48 20.34 12.01
C ASP A 135 14.44 20.26 10.80
N GLN A 136 14.41 19.15 10.05
CA GLN A 136 15.27 18.92 8.89
C GLN A 136 14.61 19.30 7.56
N LEU A 137 13.33 19.67 7.62
CA LEU A 137 12.52 20.03 6.46
C LEU A 137 12.53 21.55 6.24
N VAL A 138 12.30 21.93 4.98
CA VAL A 138 12.08 23.30 4.57
C VAL A 138 10.59 23.48 4.32
N GLY A 139 9.98 24.36 5.10
CA GLY A 139 8.55 24.61 5.05
C GLY A 139 7.74 23.58 5.84
N GLN A 140 6.42 23.63 5.65
CA GLN A 140 5.49 22.71 6.32
C GLN A 140 5.44 21.38 5.56
N GLN A 141 5.46 20.28 6.30
CA GLN A 141 5.16 18.95 5.76
C GLN A 141 3.74 18.91 5.16
N ASP A 142 3.61 18.27 4.01
CA ASP A 142 2.32 17.94 3.44
C ASP A 142 1.76 16.70 4.16
N ARG A 143 0.60 16.84 4.78
CA ARG A 143 -0.16 15.73 5.37
C ARG A 143 -1.31 15.41 4.43
N PHE A 144 -1.42 14.14 4.03
CA PHE A 144 -2.38 13.66 3.04
C PHE A 144 -3.67 13.17 3.70
N ASP A 145 -4.30 14.03 4.50
CA ASP A 145 -5.47 13.72 5.32
C ASP A 145 -6.79 14.30 4.78
N GLY A 146 -6.73 15.13 3.73
CA GLY A 146 -7.90 15.77 3.13
C GLY A 146 -7.68 16.23 1.69
N PRO A 147 -8.72 16.66 0.95
CA PRO A 147 -8.60 17.16 -0.43
C PRO A 147 -7.62 18.33 -0.58
N GLU A 148 -7.51 19.16 0.46
CA GLU A 148 -6.58 20.29 0.54
C GLU A 148 -5.11 19.87 0.55
N SER A 149 -4.80 18.64 0.94
CA SER A 149 -3.44 18.08 0.87
C SER A 149 -2.94 17.93 -0.57
N LEU A 150 -3.87 17.80 -1.52
CA LEU A 150 -3.61 17.73 -2.95
C LEU A 150 -3.89 19.08 -3.62
N ASP A 151 -3.60 20.21 -2.94
CA ASP A 151 -3.68 21.54 -3.54
C ASP A 151 -2.82 21.57 -4.82
N PRO A 152 -3.39 21.90 -5.99
CA PRO A 152 -2.66 21.99 -7.25
C PRO A 152 -1.43 22.92 -7.22
N ARG A 153 -1.34 23.84 -6.24
CA ARG A 153 -0.14 24.64 -6.02
C ARG A 153 1.04 23.81 -5.53
N ARG A 154 0.79 22.80 -4.71
CA ARG A 154 1.81 21.92 -4.12
C ARG A 154 2.00 20.64 -4.93
N TRP A 155 0.96 20.17 -5.59
CA TRP A 155 0.95 18.85 -6.23
C TRP A 155 0.35 18.87 -7.63
N ARG A 156 0.98 18.14 -8.55
CA ARG A 156 0.34 17.68 -9.79
C ARG A 156 0.07 16.20 -9.65
N VAL A 157 -1.20 15.82 -9.79
CA VAL A 157 -1.66 14.44 -9.58
C VAL A 157 -2.09 13.85 -10.91
N GLU A 158 -1.49 12.72 -11.29
CA GLU A 158 -1.89 11.92 -12.45
C GLU A 158 -2.39 10.56 -11.93
N ALA A 159 -3.70 10.36 -11.96
CA ALA A 159 -4.35 9.15 -11.48
C ALA A 159 -5.72 8.97 -12.18
N ASP A 160 -6.20 7.73 -12.27
CA ASP A 160 -7.52 7.44 -12.86
C ASP A 160 -8.66 8.08 -12.05
N GLU A 161 -9.79 8.35 -12.70
CA GLU A 161 -10.95 8.92 -12.02
C GLU A 161 -11.44 8.00 -10.88
N ASN A 162 -11.73 8.59 -9.71
CA ASN A 162 -12.23 7.90 -8.49
C ASN A 162 -11.27 6.89 -7.84
N CYS A 163 -10.03 6.77 -8.30
CA CYS A 163 -9.07 5.82 -7.73
C CYS A 163 -8.40 6.31 -6.44
N LEU A 164 -8.47 7.61 -6.15
CA LEU A 164 -8.03 8.20 -4.89
C LEU A 164 -9.22 8.34 -3.94
N GLY A 165 -8.99 8.10 -2.65
CA GLY A 165 -9.98 8.31 -1.61
C GLY A 165 -9.32 8.59 -0.27
N LEU A 166 -10.12 8.89 0.74
CA LEU A 166 -9.65 9.02 2.12
C LEU A 166 -10.06 7.81 2.93
N ARG A 167 -9.09 7.22 3.65
CA ARG A 167 -9.36 6.11 4.57
C ARG A 167 -9.08 6.56 6.00
N PRO A 168 -9.95 6.23 6.98
CA PRO A 168 -9.68 6.49 8.39
C PRO A 168 -8.37 5.85 8.85
N PHE A 169 -7.62 6.57 9.67
CA PHE A 169 -6.41 6.11 10.32
C PHE A 169 -6.27 6.79 11.69
N GLY A 170 -6.65 6.07 12.75
CA GLY A 170 -6.73 6.64 14.09
C GLY A 170 -7.74 7.78 14.17
N GLN A 171 -7.32 8.93 14.67
CA GLN A 171 -8.13 10.16 14.68
C GLN A 171 -8.06 10.95 13.35
N SER A 172 -7.20 10.53 12.42
CA SER A 172 -6.99 11.18 11.13
C SER A 172 -7.54 10.37 9.95
N LYS A 173 -7.29 10.86 8.75
CA LYS A 173 -7.48 10.14 7.49
C LYS A 173 -6.15 10.13 6.74
N ARG A 174 -6.04 9.25 5.75
CA ARG A 174 -4.91 9.22 4.81
C ARG A 174 -5.40 8.97 3.40
N VAL A 175 -4.63 9.43 2.41
CA VAL A 175 -4.91 9.16 1.00
C VAL A 175 -4.70 7.68 0.72
N ASP A 176 -5.77 7.03 0.29
CA ASP A 176 -5.81 5.65 -0.18
C ASP A 176 -5.76 5.63 -1.71
N VAL A 177 -4.73 4.98 -2.25
CA VAL A 177 -4.49 4.81 -3.68
C VAL A 177 -4.97 3.42 -4.10
N ASP A 178 -5.99 3.37 -4.95
CA ASP A 178 -6.62 2.12 -5.45
C ASP A 178 -6.54 1.90 -6.95
N CYS A 179 -5.70 2.67 -7.63
CA CYS A 179 -5.39 2.44 -9.04
C CYS A 179 -4.25 1.45 -9.22
N SER A 180 -4.14 0.98 -10.46
CA SER A 180 -2.93 0.31 -10.96
C SER A 180 -1.70 1.21 -10.80
N THR A 181 -1.85 2.51 -11.09
CA THR A 181 -0.79 3.52 -10.97
C THR A 181 -1.38 4.88 -10.59
N ALA A 182 -0.79 5.56 -9.61
CA ALA A 182 -0.96 6.99 -9.36
C ALA A 182 0.38 7.68 -9.23
N MET A 183 0.43 8.94 -9.64
CA MET A 183 1.60 9.78 -9.53
C MET A 183 1.29 11.11 -8.86
N PHE A 184 2.19 11.52 -7.98
CA PHE A 184 2.14 12.77 -7.22
C PHE A 184 3.46 13.49 -7.46
N GLN A 185 3.44 14.49 -8.34
CA GLN A 185 4.58 15.34 -8.63
C GLN A 185 4.54 16.55 -7.68
N SER A 186 5.55 16.67 -6.82
CA SER A 186 5.67 17.87 -5.98
C SER A 186 6.10 19.06 -6.83
N ASN A 187 5.40 20.17 -6.66
CA ASN A 187 5.77 21.46 -7.23
C ASN A 187 6.86 22.15 -6.39
N THR A 188 7.01 21.77 -5.12
CA THR A 188 8.07 22.25 -4.24
C THR A 188 9.39 21.55 -4.60
N PRO A 189 10.37 22.27 -5.16
CA PRO A 189 11.65 21.67 -5.48
C PRO A 189 12.51 21.47 -4.23
N ILE A 190 13.53 20.65 -4.39
CA ILE A 190 14.69 20.61 -3.50
C ILE A 190 15.80 21.40 -4.18
N ARG A 191 16.23 22.50 -3.56
CA ARG A 191 17.52 23.13 -3.88
C ARG A 191 18.59 22.60 -2.94
N PHE A 192 19.63 22.00 -3.49
CA PHE A 192 20.76 21.52 -2.70
C PHE A 192 21.55 22.69 -2.11
N GLY A 193 21.85 22.59 -0.83
CA GLY A 193 22.57 23.59 -0.06
C GLY A 193 23.94 23.13 0.41
N VAL A 194 24.47 23.86 1.38
CA VAL A 194 25.65 23.43 2.15
C VAL A 194 25.25 22.22 3.00
N PRO A 195 26.11 21.19 3.12
CA PRO A 195 25.85 20.04 3.97
C PRO A 195 25.44 20.43 5.40
N GLY A 196 24.34 19.87 5.88
CA GLY A 196 23.89 19.97 7.28
C GLY A 196 24.75 19.15 8.24
N GLN A 197 24.33 19.05 9.50
CA GLN A 197 25.04 18.28 10.53
C GLN A 197 25.17 16.79 10.21
N ASP A 198 24.20 16.24 9.49
CA ASP A 198 24.19 14.84 9.03
C ASP A 198 24.83 14.67 7.63
N GLY A 199 25.46 15.74 7.11
CA GLY A 199 26.11 15.77 5.80
C GLY A 199 25.15 15.95 4.61
N ALA A 200 23.83 16.02 4.83
CA ALA A 200 22.86 16.14 3.75
C ALA A 200 22.88 17.54 3.12
N THR A 201 22.91 17.61 1.79
CA THR A 201 22.71 18.84 1.01
C THR A 201 21.24 19.04 0.62
N GLY A 202 20.46 17.97 0.59
CA GLY A 202 19.00 17.99 0.44
C GLY A 202 18.39 16.63 0.77
N ARG A 203 17.07 16.59 0.94
CA ARG A 203 16.33 15.36 1.22
C ARG A 203 14.89 15.42 0.72
N ALA A 204 14.35 14.27 0.35
CA ALA A 204 12.91 14.06 0.16
C ALA A 204 12.45 12.99 1.16
N ILE A 205 11.36 13.25 1.87
CA ILE A 205 10.80 12.33 2.86
C ILE A 205 9.37 11.99 2.45
N ILE A 206 9.02 10.70 2.50
CA ILE A 206 7.65 10.21 2.35
C ILE A 206 7.31 9.26 3.49
N SER A 207 6.09 9.33 4.02
CA SER A 207 5.52 8.26 4.83
C SER A 207 4.47 7.52 4.02
N VAL A 208 4.71 6.23 3.78
CA VAL A 208 3.85 5.39 2.94
C VAL A 208 3.68 4.00 3.55
N ALA A 209 2.56 3.35 3.24
CA ALA A 209 2.35 1.93 3.50
C ALA A 209 1.93 1.21 2.20
N GLY A 210 2.36 -0.04 2.04
CA GLY A 210 1.82 -0.90 0.98
C GLY A 210 0.35 -1.24 1.26
N ALA A 211 -0.45 -1.40 0.22
CA ALA A 211 -1.80 -1.95 0.36
C ALA A 211 -1.78 -3.49 0.32
N VAL A 212 -0.92 -4.06 -0.52
CA VAL A 212 -0.81 -5.50 -0.82
C VAL A 212 0.64 -5.87 -1.14
N GLU A 213 0.92 -7.15 -1.40
CA GLU A 213 2.27 -7.61 -1.75
C GLU A 213 2.80 -7.07 -3.08
N SER A 214 1.91 -6.77 -4.03
CA SER A 214 2.28 -6.17 -5.31
C SER A 214 2.45 -4.66 -5.23
N SER A 215 2.28 -4.05 -4.06
CA SER A 215 2.49 -2.62 -3.88
C SER A 215 3.94 -2.26 -4.18
N HIS A 216 4.11 -1.22 -4.98
CA HIS A 216 5.40 -0.69 -5.38
C HIS A 216 5.33 0.83 -5.31
N VAL A 217 6.29 1.43 -4.60
CA VAL A 217 6.40 2.88 -4.48
C VAL A 217 7.74 3.31 -5.02
N ARG A 218 7.74 4.35 -5.85
CA ARG A 218 8.94 4.98 -6.38
C ARG A 218 8.97 6.46 -6.03
N LEU A 219 10.04 6.91 -5.37
CA LEU A 219 10.32 8.32 -5.11
C LEU A 219 11.48 8.78 -5.98
N SER A 220 11.25 9.66 -6.94
CA SER A 220 12.25 10.12 -7.89
C SER A 220 12.61 11.59 -7.69
N LEU A 221 13.90 11.91 -7.73
CA LEU A 221 14.42 13.27 -7.82
C LEU A 221 14.67 13.60 -9.28
N LEU A 222 13.85 14.49 -9.84
CA LEU A 222 13.85 14.79 -11.26
C LEU A 222 14.52 16.15 -11.53
N PRO A 223 15.62 16.21 -12.30
CA PRO A 223 16.13 17.48 -12.79
C PRO A 223 15.20 18.09 -13.84
N ASP A 224 15.37 19.39 -14.09
CA ASP A 224 14.76 20.02 -15.26
C ASP A 224 15.30 19.39 -16.56
N PRO A 225 14.47 19.23 -17.60
CA PRO A 225 13.05 19.59 -17.70
C PRO A 225 12.07 18.46 -17.31
N TRP A 226 12.58 17.33 -16.83
CA TRP A 226 11.87 16.06 -16.81
C TRP A 226 10.66 16.04 -15.89
N HIS A 227 10.66 16.87 -14.87
CA HIS A 227 9.55 16.95 -13.94
C HIS A 227 8.25 17.49 -14.56
N TYR A 228 8.33 18.18 -15.71
CA TYR A 228 7.17 18.66 -16.49
C TYR A 228 6.60 17.62 -17.44
N LEU A 229 7.38 16.58 -17.76
CA LEU A 229 6.96 15.55 -18.69
C LEU A 229 6.16 14.47 -17.95
N LYS A 230 5.18 13.90 -18.67
CA LYS A 230 4.48 12.69 -18.22
C LYS A 230 5.48 11.58 -17.93
N ASP A 231 5.09 10.64 -17.07
CA ASP A 231 5.96 9.49 -16.82
C ASP A 231 6.29 8.76 -18.10
N GLN A 232 7.50 8.25 -18.13
CA GLN A 232 7.97 7.35 -19.16
C GLN A 232 8.53 6.12 -18.45
N ASP A 233 8.47 4.98 -19.13
CA ASP A 233 9.07 3.74 -18.58
C ASP A 233 10.59 3.86 -18.42
N GLN A 234 11.22 4.74 -19.20
CA GLN A 234 12.64 5.03 -19.11
C GLN A 234 12.94 6.09 -18.05
N GLN A 235 13.94 5.82 -17.21
CA GLN A 235 14.41 6.78 -16.22
C GLN A 235 14.93 8.06 -16.89
N PRO A 236 14.50 9.25 -16.43
CA PRO A 236 15.00 10.50 -16.96
C PRO A 236 16.50 10.72 -16.71
N LYS A 237 17.16 11.44 -17.62
CA LYS A 237 18.57 11.79 -17.46
C LYS A 237 18.80 12.66 -16.22
N GLY A 238 19.86 12.38 -15.48
CA GLY A 238 20.25 13.01 -14.24
C GLY A 238 19.33 12.69 -13.05
N ALA A 239 18.35 11.80 -13.22
CA ALA A 239 17.44 11.43 -12.14
C ALA A 239 18.05 10.36 -11.23
N VAL A 240 17.61 10.38 -9.98
CA VAL A 240 17.84 9.31 -9.01
C VAL A 240 16.50 8.94 -8.40
N SER A 241 16.22 7.65 -8.34
CA SER A 241 14.95 7.11 -7.88
C SER A 241 15.17 6.10 -6.77
N LEU A 242 14.38 6.20 -5.71
CA LEU A 242 14.22 5.19 -4.69
C LEU A 242 13.09 4.25 -5.11
N ASP A 243 13.41 2.98 -5.29
CA ASP A 243 12.48 1.91 -5.68
C ASP A 243 12.16 1.09 -4.41
N ILE A 244 10.90 1.07 -3.98
CA ILE A 244 10.46 0.43 -2.74
C ILE A 244 9.40 -0.62 -3.07
N THR A 245 9.75 -1.89 -2.85
CA THR A 245 8.85 -3.03 -3.07
C THR A 245 8.69 -3.80 -1.78
N THR A 246 7.77 -4.77 -1.74
CA THR A 246 7.69 -5.71 -0.62
C THR A 246 8.91 -6.64 -0.51
N GLN A 247 9.67 -6.82 -1.59
CA GLN A 247 10.88 -7.64 -1.62
C GLN A 247 12.12 -6.90 -1.12
N GLY A 248 12.03 -5.57 -0.97
CA GLY A 248 13.14 -4.73 -0.54
C GLY A 248 13.18 -3.40 -1.26
N THR A 249 14.29 -2.70 -1.04
CA THR A 249 14.51 -1.35 -1.56
C THR A 249 15.86 -1.26 -2.28
N ARG A 250 15.90 -0.42 -3.30
CA ARG A 250 17.14 -0.06 -4.02
C ARG A 250 17.08 1.37 -4.52
N ILE A 251 18.24 1.94 -4.78
CA ILE A 251 18.36 3.21 -5.51
C ILE A 251 18.69 2.88 -6.97
N ILE A 252 18.02 3.56 -7.90
CA ILE A 252 18.27 3.51 -9.32
C ILE A 252 18.73 4.90 -9.73
N ALA A 253 19.97 5.01 -10.22
CA ALA A 253 20.56 6.27 -10.68
C ALA A 253 20.79 6.21 -12.19
N ASP A 254 20.64 7.36 -12.86
CA ASP A 254 21.08 7.50 -14.25
C ASP A 254 22.56 7.05 -14.38
N PRO A 255 22.87 6.09 -15.28
CA PRO A 255 24.24 5.61 -15.49
C PRO A 255 25.23 6.71 -15.91
N ASP A 256 24.76 7.83 -16.46
CA ASP A 256 25.60 8.96 -16.86
C ASP A 256 26.01 9.87 -15.68
N LEU A 257 25.47 9.66 -14.47
CA LEU A 257 25.85 10.44 -13.29
C LEU A 257 27.29 10.14 -12.85
N PRO A 258 28.09 11.16 -12.47
CA PRO A 258 29.42 10.94 -11.93
C PRO A 258 29.37 10.05 -10.68
N ARG A 259 30.23 9.03 -10.63
CA ARG A 259 30.36 8.13 -9.47
C ARG A 259 31.54 8.55 -8.59
N SER A 260 31.40 8.33 -7.29
CA SER A 260 32.47 8.51 -6.30
C SER A 260 32.96 7.15 -5.79
N ASP A 261 34.12 7.13 -5.13
CA ASP A 261 34.67 5.93 -4.48
C ASP A 261 34.05 5.67 -3.09
N ARG A 262 32.99 6.41 -2.72
CA ARG A 262 32.36 6.28 -1.41
C ARG A 262 31.73 4.90 -1.26
N GLN A 263 32.12 4.20 -0.20
CA GLN A 263 31.40 3.01 0.24
C GLN A 263 30.23 3.42 1.12
N VAL A 264 29.05 2.89 0.81
CA VAL A 264 27.85 3.08 1.63
C VAL A 264 27.71 1.89 2.58
N GLU A 265 27.77 2.17 3.88
CA GLU A 265 27.47 1.19 4.90
C GLU A 265 25.95 1.11 5.10
N LEU A 266 25.41 -0.11 5.01
CA LEU A 266 24.01 -0.39 5.32
C LEU A 266 23.84 -0.59 6.82
N GLY A 267 22.74 -0.10 7.37
CA GLY A 267 22.35 -0.35 8.75
C GLY A 267 21.71 -1.72 8.93
N ASP A 268 21.53 -2.11 10.20
CA ASP A 268 20.84 -3.36 10.56
C ASP A 268 19.32 -3.18 10.50
N ALA A 269 18.72 -3.58 9.38
CA ALA A 269 17.27 -3.59 9.17
C ALA A 269 16.81 -5.00 8.77
N PRO A 270 15.95 -5.67 9.58
CA PRO A 270 15.49 -7.03 9.28
C PRO A 270 14.58 -7.10 8.05
N LEU A 271 13.91 -5.99 7.73
CA LEU A 271 13.10 -5.80 6.53
C LEU A 271 13.51 -4.48 5.89
N THR A 272 13.67 -4.50 4.56
CA THR A 272 14.09 -3.32 3.79
C THR A 272 13.03 -2.88 2.79
N GLY A 273 11.82 -3.47 2.81
CA GLY A 273 10.74 -3.20 1.86
C GLY A 273 9.46 -2.62 2.47
N LEU A 274 8.42 -2.53 1.65
CA LEU A 274 7.05 -2.20 2.08
C LEU A 274 6.44 -3.35 2.87
N VAL A 275 5.67 -3.00 3.90
CA VAL A 275 4.84 -3.94 4.66
C VAL A 275 3.39 -3.52 4.49
N ALA A 276 2.52 -4.46 4.14
CA ALA A 276 1.11 -4.18 3.89
C ALA A 276 0.43 -3.63 5.16
N GLY A 277 -0.20 -2.46 5.04
CA GLY A 277 -0.92 -1.78 6.11
C GLY A 277 -0.04 -1.10 7.17
N VAL A 278 1.29 -1.22 7.08
CA VAL A 278 2.24 -0.63 8.04
C VAL A 278 2.98 0.53 7.39
N ARG A 279 2.86 1.72 7.96
CA ARG A 279 3.58 2.90 7.47
C ARG A 279 5.04 2.86 7.87
N HIS A 280 5.85 3.30 6.92
CA HIS A 280 7.27 3.56 7.08
C HIS A 280 7.59 4.94 6.56
N ARG A 281 8.47 5.63 7.25
CA ARG A 281 9.09 6.85 6.77
C ARG A 281 10.30 6.48 5.92
N TRP A 282 10.27 6.89 4.68
CA TRP A 282 11.37 6.75 3.74
C TRP A 282 11.99 8.11 3.48
N GLU A 283 13.31 8.17 3.55
CA GLU A 283 14.08 9.35 3.22
C GLU A 283 15.03 9.03 2.07
N LEU A 284 14.96 9.85 1.01
CA LEU A 284 15.98 9.92 -0.01
C LEU A 284 16.89 11.11 0.32
N ARG A 285 18.04 10.81 0.92
CA ARG A 285 19.02 11.79 1.41
C ARG A 285 20.12 12.00 0.39
N VAL A 286 20.34 13.24 -0.01
CA VAL A 286 21.39 13.62 -0.95
C VAL A 286 22.59 14.14 -0.17
N LEU A 287 23.74 13.50 -0.37
CA LEU A 287 25.05 13.94 0.12
C LEU A 287 25.85 14.56 -1.05
N PRO A 288 27.00 15.21 -0.79
CA PRO A 288 27.86 15.72 -1.86
C PRO A 288 28.38 14.63 -2.82
N ASP A 289 28.51 13.40 -2.34
CA ASP A 289 29.19 12.29 -3.03
C ASP A 289 28.39 10.98 -3.08
N ALA A 290 27.16 10.97 -2.59
CA ALA A 290 26.28 9.81 -2.61
C ALA A 290 24.80 10.20 -2.44
N VAL A 291 23.91 9.27 -2.76
CA VAL A 291 22.50 9.33 -2.39
C VAL A 291 22.18 8.12 -1.52
N LEU A 292 21.54 8.35 -0.38
CA LEU A 292 21.17 7.31 0.59
C LEU A 292 19.66 7.17 0.69
N ALA A 293 19.20 5.94 0.90
CA ALA A 293 17.83 5.63 1.22
C ALA A 293 17.75 5.16 2.67
N LEU A 294 16.94 5.84 3.48
CA LEU A 294 16.73 5.46 4.86
C LEU A 294 15.29 4.98 5.05
N ARG A 295 15.11 3.86 5.75
CA ARG A 295 13.84 3.39 6.29
C ARG A 295 13.87 3.71 7.79
N ASP A 296 13.09 4.72 8.16
CA ASP A 296 12.91 5.16 9.55
C ASP A 296 14.23 5.51 10.27
N GLY A 297 15.14 6.16 9.53
CA GLY A 297 16.47 6.55 10.04
C GLY A 297 17.56 5.49 9.90
N VAL A 298 17.25 4.29 9.42
CA VAL A 298 18.25 3.25 9.12
C VAL A 298 18.55 3.24 7.63
N VAL A 299 19.84 3.33 7.25
CA VAL A 299 20.27 3.25 5.84
C VAL A 299 20.00 1.84 5.31
N VAL A 300 19.14 1.72 4.30
CA VAL A 300 18.74 0.43 3.70
C VAL A 300 19.21 0.27 2.25
N ALA A 301 19.56 1.37 1.58
CA ALA A 301 20.24 1.35 0.29
C ALA A 301 21.06 2.63 0.10
N GLY A 302 22.01 2.62 -0.83
CA GLY A 302 22.74 3.81 -1.23
C GLY A 302 23.47 3.62 -2.55
N GLU A 303 23.69 4.73 -3.25
CA GLU A 303 24.47 4.79 -4.49
C GLU A 303 25.49 5.93 -4.40
N ALA A 304 26.74 5.63 -4.72
CA ALA A 304 27.85 6.58 -4.71
C ALA A 304 27.84 7.45 -5.98
N VAL A 305 26.80 8.27 -6.14
CA VAL A 305 26.60 9.16 -7.29
C VAL A 305 26.50 10.61 -6.87
N VAL A 306 26.97 11.51 -7.74
CA VAL A 306 26.92 12.97 -7.55
C VAL A 306 25.81 13.54 -8.43
N LEU A 307 24.82 14.20 -7.83
CA LEU A 307 23.82 14.94 -8.59
C LEU A 307 24.41 16.26 -9.10
N GLY A 308 24.57 16.38 -10.42
CA GLY A 308 25.19 17.54 -11.06
C GLY A 308 24.30 18.80 -11.11
N THR A 309 22.99 18.65 -10.90
CA THR A 309 22.06 19.79 -10.81
C THR A 309 21.87 20.22 -9.35
N PRO A 310 21.84 21.52 -9.03
CA PRO A 310 21.53 21.99 -7.69
C PRO A 310 20.02 22.02 -7.39
N LEU A 311 19.15 21.75 -8.37
CA LEU A 311 17.70 21.82 -8.24
C LEU A 311 17.04 20.56 -8.82
N VAL A 312 16.19 19.91 -8.02
CA VAL A 312 15.42 18.73 -8.43
C VAL A 312 13.99 18.81 -7.91
N HIS A 313 13.08 18.11 -8.57
CA HIS A 313 11.67 18.02 -8.20
C HIS A 313 11.31 16.58 -7.81
N PRO A 314 10.83 16.36 -6.57
CA PRO A 314 10.38 15.04 -6.15
C PRO A 314 9.10 14.59 -6.85
N ARG A 315 9.05 13.34 -7.26
CA ARG A 315 7.87 12.67 -7.80
C ARG A 315 7.66 11.34 -7.09
N ILE A 316 6.44 11.10 -6.62
CA ILE A 316 6.01 9.84 -6.02
C ILE A 316 5.18 9.11 -7.06
N ARG A 317 5.50 7.84 -7.32
CA ARG A 317 4.68 6.92 -8.10
C ARG A 317 4.30 5.75 -7.19
N ILE A 318 3.03 5.37 -7.20
CA ILE A 318 2.48 4.26 -6.42
C ILE A 318 1.78 3.32 -7.40
N ASP A 319 2.31 2.11 -7.54
CA ASP A 319 1.77 1.04 -8.36
C ASP A 319 1.19 -0.08 -7.47
N GLY A 320 0.08 -0.69 -7.91
CA GLY A 320 -0.57 -1.79 -7.18
C GLY A 320 -1.25 -1.38 -5.86
N GLY A 321 -1.54 -0.08 -5.71
CA GLY A 321 -2.19 0.51 -4.55
C GLY A 321 -1.30 0.72 -3.33
N GLY A 322 -1.72 1.61 -2.43
CA GLY A 322 -0.97 1.97 -1.23
C GLY A 322 -1.66 3.05 -0.41
N PHE A 323 -1.01 3.47 0.66
CA PHE A 323 -1.42 4.60 1.48
C PHE A 323 -0.32 5.65 1.47
N LEU A 324 -0.67 6.87 1.10
CA LEU A 324 0.21 8.03 1.16
C LEU A 324 -0.22 8.90 2.33
N ASP A 325 0.73 9.19 3.23
CA ASP A 325 0.41 9.81 4.51
C ASP A 325 1.05 11.19 4.65
N THR A 326 2.36 11.27 4.45
CA THR A 326 3.05 12.55 4.50
C THR A 326 4.16 12.68 3.48
N PHE A 327 4.49 13.92 3.13
CA PHE A 327 5.65 14.26 2.32
C PHE A 327 6.33 15.53 2.82
N GLY A 328 7.65 15.57 2.72
CA GLY A 328 8.44 16.75 3.03
C GLY A 328 9.72 16.82 2.19
N VAL A 329 10.25 18.03 2.06
CA VAL A 329 11.54 18.29 1.42
C VAL A 329 12.45 19.05 2.37
N GLY A 330 13.75 18.82 2.30
CA GLY A 330 14.76 19.59 3.00
C GLY A 330 15.88 20.04 2.05
N GLY A 331 16.53 21.16 2.36
CA GLY A 331 17.51 21.81 1.48
C GLY A 331 17.56 23.32 1.73
N VAL A 332 17.67 24.10 0.67
CA VAL A 332 17.52 25.57 0.71
C VAL A 332 16.12 25.95 0.23
N GLU A 333 15.48 26.90 0.90
CA GLU A 333 14.17 27.42 0.50
C GLU A 333 14.20 28.04 -0.90
N GLU A 334 13.30 27.57 -1.77
CA GLU A 334 13.11 28.10 -3.12
C GLU A 334 11.86 28.99 -3.18
N ARG A 335 12.00 30.19 -3.76
CA ARG A 335 10.92 31.19 -3.77
C ARG A 335 9.96 31.10 -4.94
N ALA A 336 10.27 30.35 -6.00
CA ALA A 336 9.44 30.25 -7.20
C ALA A 336 9.21 28.78 -7.57
N VAL A 337 7.94 28.37 -7.58
CA VAL A 337 7.53 27.00 -7.89
C VAL A 337 6.59 26.99 -9.10
N PRO A 338 6.77 26.05 -10.06
CA PRO A 338 5.84 25.90 -11.15
C PRO A 338 4.49 25.42 -10.61
N THR A 339 3.40 26.08 -11.01
CA THR A 339 2.06 25.76 -10.51
C THR A 339 1.25 24.89 -11.45
N GLU A 340 1.50 24.94 -12.76
CA GLU A 340 0.68 24.24 -13.74
C GLU A 340 1.47 23.99 -15.05
N VAL A 341 1.07 22.96 -15.79
CA VAL A 341 1.51 22.74 -17.17
C VAL A 341 0.26 22.66 -18.04
N ILE A 342 0.12 23.60 -18.97
CA ILE A 342 -1.04 23.70 -19.87
C ILE A 342 -0.60 23.60 -21.34
N PRO A 343 -1.48 23.28 -22.29
CA PRO A 343 -1.15 23.39 -23.71
C PRO A 343 -0.66 24.80 -24.06
N ALA A 344 0.36 24.91 -24.93
CA ALA A 344 0.92 26.20 -25.37
C ALA A 344 0.01 26.89 -26.42
N THR A 345 -1.25 27.13 -26.07
CA THR A 345 -2.24 27.73 -26.98
C THR A 345 -2.84 28.99 -26.37
N GLY A 346 -2.81 30.11 -27.10
CA GLY A 346 -3.52 31.34 -26.75
C GLY A 346 -2.69 32.35 -25.94
N GLU A 347 -3.38 33.17 -25.15
CA GLU A 347 -2.76 34.21 -24.31
C GLU A 347 -2.28 33.65 -22.96
N PRO A 348 -1.15 34.17 -22.42
CA PRO A 348 -0.72 33.91 -21.05
C PRO A 348 -1.82 34.10 -20.00
N PRO A 349 -1.92 33.23 -18.98
CA PRO A 349 -2.78 33.51 -17.83
C PRO A 349 -2.42 34.85 -17.18
N HIS A 350 -3.40 35.72 -16.93
CA HIS A 350 -3.17 37.09 -16.43
C HIS A 350 -2.48 37.16 -15.06
N ASP A 351 -2.55 36.09 -14.29
CA ASP A 351 -1.96 35.91 -12.98
C ASP A 351 -0.62 35.15 -13.02
N ALA A 352 -0.10 34.85 -14.20
CA ALA A 352 1.24 34.30 -14.35
C ALA A 352 2.31 35.34 -13.99
N ILE A 353 3.31 34.93 -13.22
CA ILE A 353 4.51 35.69 -12.87
C ILE A 353 5.74 35.24 -13.67
N ALA A 354 5.72 34.03 -14.21
CA ALA A 354 6.69 33.55 -15.19
C ALA A 354 6.05 32.48 -16.07
N LEU A 355 6.57 32.34 -17.29
CA LEU A 355 6.16 31.32 -18.24
C LEU A 355 7.40 30.66 -18.83
N LYS A 356 7.36 29.34 -18.98
CA LYS A 356 8.36 28.59 -19.75
C LYS A 356 7.66 27.74 -20.80
N LEU A 357 8.20 27.73 -22.01
CA LEU A 357 7.75 26.84 -23.09
C LEU A 357 8.58 25.56 -23.06
N LEU A 358 7.90 24.44 -22.89
CA LEU A 358 8.41 23.10 -23.06
C LEU A 358 8.09 22.64 -24.49
N GLN A 359 9.12 22.53 -25.32
CA GLN A 359 8.98 22.07 -26.70
C GLN A 359 8.97 20.53 -26.75
N PRO A 360 8.53 19.91 -27.86
CA PRO A 360 8.70 18.46 -28.06
C PRO A 360 10.18 18.05 -27.90
N GLY A 361 10.48 17.35 -26.79
CA GLY A 361 11.84 17.04 -26.35
C GLY A 361 12.23 17.72 -25.03
N PRO A 362 13.46 17.50 -24.50
CA PRO A 362 13.86 18.05 -23.20
C PRO A 362 14.39 19.49 -23.34
N LYS A 363 13.65 20.38 -24.02
CA LYS A 363 14.05 21.77 -24.21
C LYS A 363 13.03 22.73 -23.61
N ILE A 364 13.52 23.56 -22.68
CA ILE A 364 12.75 24.60 -22.00
C ILE A 364 13.28 25.97 -22.41
N THR A 365 12.38 26.91 -22.69
CA THR A 365 12.73 28.30 -23.01
C THR A 365 11.84 29.25 -22.20
N ASP A 366 12.41 30.31 -21.63
CA ASP A 366 11.61 31.36 -20.95
C ASP A 366 10.77 32.13 -21.98
N ILE A 367 9.51 32.41 -21.66
CA ILE A 367 8.56 33.15 -22.51
C ILE A 367 8.20 34.48 -21.83
N PRO A 368 8.20 35.61 -22.57
CA PRO A 368 7.73 36.87 -22.02
C PRO A 368 6.25 36.79 -21.62
N LEU A 369 5.90 37.36 -20.46
CA LEU A 369 4.50 37.42 -19.97
C LEU A 369 3.55 38.23 -20.87
N ARG A 370 4.11 39.02 -21.81
CA ARG A 370 3.35 39.84 -22.75
C ARG A 370 3.66 39.41 -24.17
N GLY A 371 2.62 39.13 -24.94
CA GLY A 371 2.72 38.68 -26.33
C GLY A 371 1.97 37.36 -26.53
N GLU A 372 1.89 36.93 -27.79
CA GLU A 372 1.34 35.61 -28.13
C GLU A 372 2.32 34.52 -27.72
N VAL A 373 1.81 33.48 -27.05
CA VAL A 373 2.57 32.25 -26.83
C VAL A 373 2.70 31.55 -28.19
N PRO A 374 3.90 31.05 -28.57
CA PRO A 374 4.05 30.28 -29.80
C PRO A 374 3.02 29.13 -29.82
N SER A 375 2.12 29.18 -30.81
CA SER A 375 1.10 28.14 -31.01
C SER A 375 1.76 26.94 -31.66
N ASP A 376 2.16 25.98 -30.83
CA ASP A 376 2.65 24.68 -31.23
C ASP A 376 1.77 23.64 -30.50
N PRO A 377 0.99 22.82 -31.23
CA PRO A 377 0.06 21.86 -30.62
C PRO A 377 0.77 20.81 -29.76
N ASP A 378 2.05 20.59 -29.99
CA ASP A 378 2.85 19.61 -29.25
C ASP A 378 3.69 20.26 -28.13
N ALA A 379 3.67 21.59 -28.02
CA ALA A 379 4.35 22.31 -26.95
C ALA A 379 3.44 22.53 -25.73
N GLN A 380 4.08 22.58 -24.56
CA GLN A 380 3.42 22.84 -23.29
C GLN A 380 3.95 24.13 -22.67
N LEU A 381 3.08 24.87 -22.00
CA LEU A 381 3.42 26.06 -21.24
C LEU A 381 3.45 25.70 -19.75
N VAL A 382 4.62 25.83 -19.14
CA VAL A 382 4.79 25.79 -17.70
C VAL A 382 4.44 27.17 -17.15
N VAL A 383 3.43 27.22 -16.29
CA VAL A 383 2.92 28.46 -15.71
C VAL A 383 3.34 28.55 -14.25
N PHE A 384 4.00 29.65 -13.90
CA PHE A 384 4.28 30.05 -12.52
C PHE A 384 3.27 31.14 -12.17
N ARG A 385 2.36 30.89 -11.24
CA ARG A 385 1.31 31.83 -10.82
C ARG A 385 1.69 32.51 -9.51
N LYS A 386 1.00 33.61 -9.21
CA LYS A 386 1.12 34.25 -7.88
C LYS A 386 0.67 33.29 -6.77
N PRO A 387 1.27 33.34 -5.58
CA PRO A 387 0.89 32.49 -4.44
C PRO A 387 -0.61 32.54 -4.11
N GLU A 388 -1.24 33.71 -4.27
CA GLU A 388 -2.66 33.93 -3.99
C GLU A 388 -3.63 33.34 -5.03
N SER A 389 -3.17 33.02 -6.25
CA SER A 389 -4.00 32.44 -7.30
C SER A 389 -4.24 30.95 -7.07
N ARG A 390 -5.49 30.47 -7.11
CA ARG A 390 -5.80 29.04 -7.00
C ARG A 390 -5.86 28.42 -8.40
N PRO A 391 -4.94 27.53 -8.78
CA PRO A 391 -5.01 26.84 -10.06
C PRO A 391 -6.06 25.72 -9.95
N GLY A 392 -7.32 26.04 -10.25
CA GLY A 392 -8.38 25.03 -10.38
C GLY A 392 -9.05 24.55 -9.09
N ALA A 393 -9.88 23.51 -9.24
CA ALA A 393 -10.62 22.87 -8.15
C ALA A 393 -9.77 21.77 -7.50
N LEU A 394 -9.95 21.55 -6.19
CA LEU A 394 -9.34 20.43 -5.50
C LEU A 394 -9.87 19.10 -6.05
N PRO A 395 -9.04 18.04 -6.09
CA PRO A 395 -9.53 16.72 -6.43
C PRO A 395 -10.59 16.27 -5.42
N ARG A 396 -11.57 15.51 -5.88
CA ARG A 396 -12.55 14.87 -4.99
C ARG A 396 -11.90 13.64 -4.39
N LEU A 397 -11.82 13.58 -3.07
CA LEU A 397 -11.41 12.39 -2.33
C LEU A 397 -12.60 11.85 -1.55
N PRO A 398 -13.35 10.87 -2.09
CA PRO A 398 -14.45 10.24 -1.36
C PRO A 398 -13.93 9.51 -0.12
N ASP A 399 -14.69 9.56 0.96
CA ASP A 399 -14.44 8.72 2.12
C ASP A 399 -14.65 7.25 1.77
N ARG A 400 -13.71 6.41 2.19
CA ARG A 400 -13.74 4.96 2.01
C ARG A 400 -13.91 4.28 3.36
N PRO A 401 -14.58 3.11 3.39
CA PRO A 401 -14.63 2.31 4.61
C PRO A 401 -13.20 1.99 5.08
N GLY A 402 -13.07 1.83 6.40
CA GLY A 402 -11.83 1.36 7.00
C GLY A 402 -11.49 -0.07 6.59
N GLY A 403 -10.38 -0.59 7.13
CA GLY A 403 -9.88 -1.93 6.82
C GLY A 403 -8.69 -1.88 5.86
N MET A 404 -8.18 -3.04 5.46
CA MET A 404 -7.10 -3.15 4.48
C MET A 404 -7.61 -3.81 3.21
N LYS A 405 -6.92 -3.58 2.10
CA LYS A 405 -7.26 -4.26 0.85
C LYS A 405 -6.85 -5.72 0.92
N THR A 406 -7.72 -6.58 0.42
CA THR A 406 -7.44 -8.01 0.25
C THR A 406 -6.81 -8.18 -1.12
N GLY A 407 -5.53 -8.56 -1.18
CA GLY A 407 -4.90 -8.94 -2.45
C GLY A 407 -5.41 -10.31 -2.94
N PRO A 408 -5.23 -10.65 -4.23
CA PRO A 408 -5.57 -11.98 -4.72
C PRO A 408 -4.74 -13.04 -4.00
N PRO A 409 -5.36 -14.14 -3.53
CA PRO A 409 -4.61 -15.24 -2.96
C PRO A 409 -3.82 -15.96 -4.05
N ARG A 410 -2.83 -16.76 -3.67
CA ARG A 410 -2.15 -17.67 -4.61
C ARG A 410 -2.60 -19.09 -4.36
N LEU A 411 -2.78 -19.83 -5.45
CA LEU A 411 -3.21 -21.22 -5.43
C LEU A 411 -2.26 -22.05 -6.30
N GLN A 412 -1.58 -23.02 -5.70
CA GLN A 412 -0.65 -23.92 -6.39
C GLN A 412 -1.07 -25.37 -6.18
N VAL A 413 -0.78 -26.20 -7.18
CA VAL A 413 -1.08 -27.63 -7.18
C VAL A 413 0.17 -28.40 -7.54
N MET A 414 0.47 -29.45 -6.78
CA MET A 414 1.61 -30.33 -7.01
C MET A 414 1.25 -31.75 -6.60
N HIS A 415 1.53 -32.73 -7.43
CA HIS A 415 1.42 -34.13 -7.04
C HIS A 415 2.57 -34.53 -6.10
N GLU A 416 2.38 -35.54 -5.24
CA GLU A 416 3.39 -35.95 -4.26
C GLU A 416 4.73 -36.44 -4.87
N ASP A 417 4.75 -36.79 -6.16
CA ASP A 417 5.97 -37.09 -6.92
C ASP A 417 6.71 -35.84 -7.45
N GLY A 418 6.17 -34.64 -7.18
CA GLY A 418 6.72 -33.36 -7.61
C GLY A 418 6.19 -32.85 -8.96
N THR A 419 5.35 -33.62 -9.67
CA THR A 419 4.72 -33.19 -10.93
C THR A 419 3.79 -31.99 -10.70
N LYS A 420 3.83 -31.01 -11.59
CA LYS A 420 3.04 -29.77 -11.50
C LYS A 420 2.35 -29.44 -12.82
N PRO A 421 1.17 -28.79 -12.81
CA PRO A 421 0.58 -28.22 -14.02
C PRO A 421 1.57 -27.30 -14.76
N PRO A 422 1.57 -27.28 -16.11
CA PRO A 422 0.55 -27.87 -16.99
C PRO A 422 0.73 -29.37 -17.29
N GLN A 423 1.71 -30.06 -16.67
CA GLN A 423 1.86 -31.50 -16.85
C GLN A 423 0.69 -32.24 -16.20
N GLN A 424 0.19 -33.29 -16.88
CA GLN A 424 -0.88 -34.13 -16.33
C GLN A 424 -0.38 -34.87 -15.09
N LEU A 425 -1.12 -34.73 -14.00
CA LEU A 425 -0.80 -35.38 -12.73
C LEU A 425 -1.18 -36.87 -12.77
N PRO A 426 -0.48 -37.77 -12.07
CA PRO A 426 -0.91 -39.15 -11.92
C PRO A 426 -2.32 -39.27 -11.29
N ARG A 427 -3.15 -40.22 -11.77
CA ARG A 427 -4.45 -40.57 -11.13
C ARG A 427 -4.35 -41.32 -9.80
N THR A 428 -3.14 -41.67 -9.37
CA THR A 428 -2.88 -42.42 -8.13
C THR A 428 -1.93 -41.64 -7.25
N GLY A 429 -2.09 -41.72 -5.94
CA GLY A 429 -1.32 -40.94 -4.99
C GLY A 429 -2.08 -39.70 -4.53
N ARG A 430 -1.35 -38.70 -4.04
CA ARG A 430 -1.94 -37.49 -3.46
C ARG A 430 -1.52 -36.22 -4.19
N VAL A 431 -2.45 -35.27 -4.21
CA VAL A 431 -2.27 -33.93 -4.76
C VAL A 431 -2.20 -32.93 -3.60
N LEU A 432 -1.09 -32.22 -3.50
CA LEU A 432 -0.90 -31.09 -2.59
C LEU A 432 -1.53 -29.84 -3.22
N VAL A 433 -2.44 -29.23 -2.49
CA VAL A 433 -2.97 -27.89 -2.76
C VAL A 433 -2.36 -26.93 -1.77
N THR A 434 -1.65 -25.93 -2.28
CA THR A 434 -1.07 -24.85 -1.48
C THR A 434 -1.83 -23.56 -1.74
N ALA A 435 -2.49 -23.04 -0.72
CA ALA A 435 -3.22 -21.77 -0.72
C ALA A 435 -2.43 -20.74 0.10
N GLU A 436 -1.95 -19.68 -0.53
CA GLU A 436 -1.26 -18.58 0.14
C GLU A 436 -2.17 -17.34 0.18
N ILE A 437 -2.44 -16.83 1.37
CA ILE A 437 -3.36 -15.72 1.61
C ILE A 437 -2.57 -14.54 2.13
N ASN A 438 -2.30 -13.57 1.27
CA ASN A 438 -1.54 -12.39 1.66
C ASN A 438 -2.49 -11.21 1.86
N ALA A 439 -3.57 -11.47 2.60
CA ALA A 439 -4.62 -10.53 2.88
C ALA A 439 -4.86 -10.41 4.39
N ILE A 440 -5.10 -9.20 4.84
CA ILE A 440 -5.40 -8.83 6.22
C ILE A 440 -6.83 -8.28 6.28
N GLY A 441 -7.51 -8.48 7.40
CA GLY A 441 -8.92 -8.07 7.51
C GLY A 441 -9.88 -8.88 6.64
N HIS A 442 -9.63 -10.18 6.47
CA HIS A 442 -10.61 -11.12 5.91
C HIS A 442 -11.36 -11.82 7.05
N ARG A 443 -12.56 -12.34 6.79
CA ARG A 443 -13.34 -13.15 7.76
C ARG A 443 -13.09 -14.65 7.62
N GLY A 444 -12.52 -15.08 6.50
CA GLY A 444 -12.06 -16.45 6.31
C GLY A 444 -11.75 -16.79 4.85
N ILE A 445 -11.52 -18.07 4.58
CA ILE A 445 -11.34 -18.59 3.22
C ILE A 445 -12.28 -19.75 2.91
N GLU A 446 -12.55 -19.92 1.62
CA GLU A 446 -13.26 -21.06 1.07
C GLU A 446 -12.44 -21.66 -0.07
N LEU A 447 -12.24 -22.98 -0.04
CA LEU A 447 -11.68 -23.76 -1.15
C LEU A 447 -12.79 -24.62 -1.74
N GLU A 448 -13.01 -24.47 -3.04
CA GLU A 448 -13.95 -25.28 -3.82
C GLU A 448 -13.18 -26.17 -4.80
N LEU A 449 -13.65 -27.41 -4.96
CA LEU A 449 -13.23 -28.37 -5.97
C LEU A 449 -14.43 -28.69 -6.86
N ASP A 450 -14.31 -28.40 -8.15
CA ASP A 450 -15.35 -28.61 -9.17
C ASP A 450 -16.70 -27.97 -8.80
N GLY A 451 -16.64 -26.76 -8.21
CA GLY A 451 -17.80 -26.01 -7.74
C GLY A 451 -18.41 -26.52 -6.43
N ARG A 452 -17.82 -27.55 -5.81
CA ARG A 452 -18.21 -28.04 -4.48
C ARG A 452 -17.23 -27.54 -3.44
N ARG A 453 -17.72 -26.84 -2.41
CA ARG A 453 -16.90 -26.43 -1.26
C ARG A 453 -16.31 -27.66 -0.56
N ILE A 454 -14.99 -27.65 -0.33
CA ILE A 454 -14.24 -28.72 0.34
C ILE A 454 -13.54 -28.24 1.61
N VAL A 455 -13.23 -26.94 1.72
CA VAL A 455 -12.67 -26.34 2.92
C VAL A 455 -13.33 -25.00 3.18
N THR A 456 -13.67 -24.75 4.44
CA THR A 456 -14.09 -23.48 5.00
C THR A 456 -13.27 -23.24 6.25
N LEU A 457 -12.49 -22.16 6.30
CA LEU A 457 -11.75 -21.77 7.50
C LEU A 457 -12.18 -20.34 7.89
N PRO A 458 -12.83 -20.13 9.05
CA PRO A 458 -13.11 -18.79 9.57
C PRO A 458 -11.87 -18.14 10.17
N THR A 459 -11.89 -16.86 10.52
CA THR A 459 -10.79 -16.16 11.22
C THR A 459 -10.98 -16.05 12.73
N ASN A 460 -12.13 -16.51 13.24
CA ASN A 460 -12.57 -16.36 14.62
C ASN A 460 -12.16 -17.58 15.50
N GLU A 461 -12.69 -17.66 16.72
CA GLU A 461 -12.40 -18.75 17.66
C GLU A 461 -12.74 -20.16 17.13
N GLN A 462 -13.57 -20.30 16.09
CA GLN A 462 -13.99 -21.59 15.54
C GLN A 462 -13.00 -22.20 14.53
N GLY A 463 -11.96 -21.46 14.15
CA GLY A 463 -10.91 -21.88 13.22
C GLY A 463 -10.16 -20.66 12.72
N GLY A 464 -8.87 -20.77 12.40
CA GLY A 464 -8.05 -19.65 11.93
C GLY A 464 -7.60 -19.84 10.48
N ALA A 465 -8.44 -19.49 9.51
CA ALA A 465 -7.96 -18.81 8.33
C ALA A 465 -7.16 -17.63 8.82
N VAL A 466 -5.87 -17.80 8.69
CA VAL A 466 -4.91 -16.75 8.95
C VAL A 466 -4.31 -16.37 7.61
N PRO A 467 -3.81 -15.14 7.48
CA PRO A 467 -2.87 -14.84 6.43
C PRO A 467 -1.74 -15.90 6.39
N GLY A 468 -1.13 -16.11 5.23
CA GLY A 468 -0.03 -17.05 5.03
C GLY A 468 -0.42 -18.33 4.29
N ARG A 469 0.40 -19.36 4.45
CA ARG A 469 0.36 -20.59 3.64
C ARG A 469 -0.46 -21.70 4.31
N HIS A 470 -1.43 -22.23 3.57
CA HIS A 470 -2.28 -23.36 3.92
C HIS A 470 -2.04 -24.50 2.96
N GLU A 471 -1.98 -25.72 3.48
CA GLU A 471 -1.66 -26.90 2.70
C GLU A 471 -2.65 -28.03 2.96
N PHE A 472 -3.16 -28.59 1.86
CA PHE A 472 -4.18 -29.63 1.87
C PHE A 472 -3.78 -30.76 0.93
N TRP A 473 -3.85 -32.00 1.41
CA TRP A 473 -3.76 -33.20 0.59
C TRP A 473 -5.14 -33.62 0.11
N LEU A 474 -5.23 -33.93 -1.18
CA LEU A 474 -6.38 -34.57 -1.83
C LEU A 474 -5.95 -35.91 -2.40
N GLU A 475 -6.79 -36.93 -2.31
CA GLU A 475 -6.54 -38.22 -2.97
C GLU A 475 -6.78 -38.11 -4.48
N ALA A 476 -5.77 -38.37 -5.30
CA ALA A 476 -5.85 -38.20 -6.76
C ALA A 476 -6.91 -39.11 -7.40
N GLY A 477 -7.15 -40.29 -6.81
CA GLY A 477 -8.15 -41.25 -7.28
C GLY A 477 -9.60 -40.77 -7.10
N ASP A 478 -9.83 -39.80 -6.23
CA ASP A 478 -11.16 -39.22 -5.97
C ASP A 478 -11.46 -38.00 -6.86
N LEU A 479 -10.49 -37.58 -7.69
CA LEU A 479 -10.59 -36.42 -8.58
C LEU A 479 -11.07 -36.84 -9.98
N GLY A 480 -11.82 -35.96 -10.64
CA GLY A 480 -12.19 -36.13 -12.04
C GLY A 480 -10.96 -36.01 -12.97
N ALA A 481 -11.08 -36.46 -14.22
CA ALA A 481 -9.97 -36.38 -15.20
C ALA A 481 -9.46 -34.94 -15.45
N SER A 482 -10.32 -33.94 -15.20
CA SER A 482 -10.00 -32.53 -15.15
C SER A 482 -10.62 -31.99 -13.87
N ALA A 483 -9.81 -31.35 -13.03
CA ALA A 483 -10.21 -30.82 -11.73
C ALA A 483 -10.00 -29.30 -11.71
N ARG A 484 -10.99 -28.57 -11.22
CA ARG A 484 -10.95 -27.11 -11.04
C ARG A 484 -10.96 -26.78 -9.56
N LEU A 485 -9.92 -26.11 -9.10
CA LEU A 485 -9.87 -25.54 -7.75
C LEU A 485 -10.14 -24.04 -7.81
N LYS A 486 -10.94 -23.55 -6.86
CA LYS A 486 -11.20 -22.13 -6.64
C LYS A 486 -10.97 -21.80 -5.17
N LEU A 487 -10.10 -20.84 -4.93
CA LEU A 487 -9.85 -20.27 -3.61
C LEU A 487 -10.52 -18.90 -3.53
N SER A 488 -11.34 -18.69 -2.51
CA SER A 488 -12.02 -17.42 -2.23
C SER A 488 -11.56 -16.89 -0.87
N VAL A 489 -11.03 -15.66 -0.83
CA VAL A 489 -10.78 -14.94 0.41
C VAL A 489 -11.95 -14.00 0.66
N LEU A 490 -12.62 -14.16 1.81
CA LEU A 490 -13.83 -13.43 2.14
C LEU A 490 -13.48 -12.16 2.93
N PRO A 491 -13.75 -10.95 2.41
CA PRO A 491 -13.51 -9.70 3.14
C PRO A 491 -14.28 -9.63 4.45
N ALA A 492 -13.71 -8.96 5.47
CA ALA A 492 -14.38 -8.76 6.75
C ALA A 492 -15.59 -7.81 6.67
N ASP A 493 -15.61 -6.91 5.69
CA ASP A 493 -16.69 -5.95 5.45
C ASP A 493 -17.85 -6.54 4.62
N HIS A 494 -17.85 -7.85 4.38
CA HIS A 494 -18.80 -8.54 3.51
C HIS A 494 -18.78 -8.05 2.05
N GLY A 495 -17.69 -7.42 1.62
CA GLY A 495 -17.43 -7.13 0.22
C GLY A 495 -17.31 -8.37 -0.66
N GLU A 496 -17.13 -8.16 -1.96
CA GLU A 496 -16.96 -9.24 -2.93
C GLU A 496 -15.72 -10.09 -2.60
N PRO A 497 -15.82 -11.43 -2.59
CA PRO A 497 -14.68 -12.31 -2.39
C PRO A 497 -13.59 -12.09 -3.44
N VAL A 498 -12.34 -12.05 -3.00
CA VAL A 498 -11.21 -12.08 -3.91
C VAL A 498 -10.89 -13.53 -4.22
N THR A 499 -10.95 -13.91 -5.50
CA THR A 499 -10.87 -15.31 -5.92
C THR A 499 -9.66 -15.58 -6.80
N THR A 500 -9.15 -16.80 -6.76
CA THR A 500 -8.14 -17.32 -7.68
C THR A 500 -8.47 -18.77 -8.00
N GLU A 501 -8.30 -19.13 -9.27
CA GLU A 501 -8.67 -20.45 -9.75
C GLU A 501 -7.51 -21.10 -10.50
N THR A 502 -7.47 -22.43 -10.46
CA THR A 502 -6.54 -23.22 -11.25
C THR A 502 -7.23 -24.50 -11.74
N VAL A 503 -6.85 -24.95 -12.93
CA VAL A 503 -7.36 -26.17 -13.55
C VAL A 503 -6.18 -27.08 -13.85
N PHE A 504 -6.32 -28.36 -13.54
CA PHE A 504 -5.30 -29.37 -13.83
C PHE A 504 -5.94 -30.68 -14.31
N GLU A 505 -5.16 -31.48 -15.02
CA GLU A 505 -5.59 -32.73 -15.62
C GLU A 505 -4.91 -33.92 -14.95
N LEU A 506 -5.59 -35.07 -14.91
CA LEU A 506 -5.07 -36.34 -14.38
C LEU A 506 -5.04 -37.44 -15.45
N ARG A 507 -3.88 -38.11 -15.57
CA ARG A 507 -3.62 -39.17 -16.55
C ARG A 507 -3.90 -40.59 -16.05
#